data_AF-A0A1Q7Q286-F1
#
_entry.id   AF-A0A1Q7Q286-F1
#
_cell.length_a   1.000
_cell.length_b   1.000
_cell.length_c   1.000
_cell.angle_alpha   90.00
_cell.angle_beta   90.00
_cell.angle_gamma   90.00
#
_symmetry.space_group_name_H-M   'P 1'
#
loop_
_entity.id
_entity.type
_entity.pdbx_description
1 polymer ?
#
loop_
_entity_poly.entity_id
_entity_poly.type
_entity_poly.pdbx_seq_one_letter_code
_entity_poly.pdbx_strand_id
1 'polypeptide(L)'
;MDILPCIGLSLLLALPILFALAPHPRALRWASLLLAAAVFGVSPLAEPLGPPWNRFLNQHSDAVFPLLPWAGYVYLGAAIGSATAEKGPRGAAVWLAALAAAGIVVWSLTPWFAALYPPHEFWVMNPANAARRWTQVCLAALALLAVEQAVPRRWRDLAPVRFVEVFGTSSLAGYFFHEMLLFFRIFGFSFEARWGKSCSWPQYAVLTVLLAGCTFLLTWLTARVYAAVEQRPAAAPGSRLVARRRRI
;
A
#
# COMPACT_ATOMS: atom_id res chain seq x y z
N MET A 1 17.07 8.00 4.70
CA MET A 1 15.82 7.32 5.10
C MET A 1 15.55 6.15 4.18
N ASP A 2 15.49 4.96 4.77
CA ASP A 2 15.03 3.75 4.08
C ASP A 2 13.49 3.72 4.00
N ILE A 3 12.99 2.84 3.15
CA ILE A 3 11.56 2.70 2.86
C ILE A 3 10.71 2.35 4.08
N LEU A 4 11.22 1.52 5.02
CA LEU A 4 10.51 1.16 6.25
C LEU A 4 10.22 2.39 7.15
N PRO A 5 11.23 3.20 7.56
CA PRO A 5 10.97 4.45 8.27
C PRO A 5 10.08 5.42 7.48
N CYS A 6 10.20 5.46 6.15
CA CYS A 6 9.37 6.32 5.30
C CYS A 6 7.89 5.93 5.37
N ILE A 7 7.57 4.65 5.23
CA ILE A 7 6.22 4.12 5.38
C ILE A 7 5.73 4.32 6.82
N GLY A 8 6.56 4.00 7.82
CA GLY A 8 6.22 4.15 9.23
C GLY A 8 5.85 5.59 9.60
N LEU A 9 6.64 6.57 9.15
CA LEU A 9 6.36 7.98 9.35
C LEU A 9 5.14 8.45 8.56
N SER A 10 4.98 8.00 7.31
CA SER A 10 3.79 8.31 6.51
C SER A 10 2.50 7.83 7.20
N LEU A 11 2.52 6.61 7.76
CA LEU A 11 1.42 6.05 8.52
C LEU A 11 1.22 6.79 9.85
N LEU A 12 2.29 7.12 10.57
CA LEU A 12 2.20 7.89 11.81
C LEU A 12 1.52 9.25 11.60
N LEU A 13 1.80 9.91 10.47
CA LEU A 13 1.17 11.16 10.08
C LEU A 13 -0.28 10.97 9.63
N ALA A 14 -0.58 9.90 8.89
CA ALA A 14 -1.91 9.65 8.35
C ALA A 14 -2.89 9.15 9.43
N LEU A 15 -2.45 8.23 10.31
CA LEU A 15 -3.31 7.49 11.24
C LEU A 15 -4.22 8.37 12.12
N PRO A 16 -3.77 9.49 12.71
CA PRO A 16 -4.65 10.36 13.49
C PRO A 16 -5.83 10.90 12.67
N ILE A 17 -5.57 11.29 11.42
CA ILE A 17 -6.59 11.80 10.48
C ILE A 17 -7.54 10.67 10.08
N LEU A 18 -6.97 9.49 9.74
CA LEU A 18 -7.75 8.31 9.38
C LEU A 18 -8.67 7.89 10.53
N PHE A 19 -8.17 7.89 11.77
CA PHE A 19 -8.91 7.54 12.97
C PHE A 19 -10.03 8.54 13.25
N ALA A 20 -9.73 9.85 13.23
CA ALA A 20 -10.72 10.89 13.50
C ALA A 20 -11.85 10.91 12.47
N LEU A 21 -11.55 10.62 11.20
CA LEU A 21 -12.53 10.64 10.11
C LEU A 21 -13.13 9.27 9.80
N ALA A 22 -12.70 8.19 10.44
CA ALA A 22 -13.20 6.83 10.21
C ALA A 22 -14.73 6.71 10.31
N PRO A 23 -15.45 7.37 11.24
CA PRO A 23 -16.91 7.33 11.30
C PRO A 23 -17.61 8.02 10.10
N HIS A 24 -16.88 8.83 9.34
CA HIS A 24 -17.39 9.66 8.25
C HIS A 24 -16.69 9.31 6.93
N PRO A 25 -16.99 8.15 6.31
CA PRO A 25 -16.23 7.62 5.17
C PRO A 25 -16.17 8.57 3.97
N ARG A 26 -17.20 9.40 3.76
CA ARG A 26 -17.18 10.44 2.70
C ARG A 26 -16.21 11.57 3.02
N ALA A 27 -16.21 12.06 4.26
CA ALA A 27 -15.29 13.12 4.69
C ALA A 27 -13.85 12.60 4.65
N LEU A 28 -13.61 11.39 5.15
CA LEU A 28 -12.31 10.72 5.07
C LEU A 28 -11.80 10.64 3.63
N ARG A 29 -12.65 10.26 2.68
CA ARG A 29 -12.29 10.17 1.27
C ARG A 29 -11.77 11.47 0.70
N TRP A 30 -12.58 12.52 0.81
CA TRP A 30 -12.25 13.82 0.23
C TRP A 30 -11.07 14.47 0.95
N ALA A 31 -11.00 14.37 2.28
CA ALA A 31 -9.84 14.82 3.03
C ALA A 31 -8.56 14.12 2.55
N SER A 32 -8.61 12.79 2.37
CA SER A 32 -7.45 12.02 1.88
C SER A 32 -7.07 12.43 0.46
N LEU A 33 -8.03 12.66 -0.45
CA LEU A 33 -7.73 13.14 -1.80
C LEU A 33 -7.09 14.53 -1.80
N LEU A 34 -7.59 15.44 -0.96
CA LEU A 34 -7.02 16.78 -0.81
C LEU A 34 -5.60 16.73 -0.25
N LEU A 35 -5.37 15.88 0.76
CA LEU A 35 -4.03 15.68 1.33
C LEU A 35 -3.08 15.05 0.32
N ALA A 36 -3.53 14.06 -0.46
CA ALA A 36 -2.73 13.47 -1.53
C ALA A 36 -2.35 14.54 -2.58
N ALA A 37 -3.31 15.33 -3.03
CA ALA A 37 -3.07 16.41 -3.99
C ALA A 37 -2.10 17.46 -3.44
N ALA A 38 -2.27 17.87 -2.18
CA ALA A 38 -1.37 18.82 -1.52
C ALA A 38 0.05 18.26 -1.41
N VAL A 39 0.20 17.01 -0.98
CA VAL A 39 1.50 16.38 -0.81
C VAL A 39 2.22 16.19 -2.14
N PHE A 40 1.54 15.73 -3.19
CA PHE A 40 2.13 15.64 -4.52
C PHE A 40 2.50 17.02 -5.06
N GLY A 41 1.61 18.01 -4.94
CA GLY A 41 1.85 19.37 -5.43
C GLY A 41 2.98 20.09 -4.70
N VAL A 42 3.14 19.87 -3.39
CA VAL A 42 4.24 20.48 -2.61
C VAL A 42 5.55 19.73 -2.80
N SER A 43 5.53 18.47 -3.24
CA SER A 43 6.73 17.63 -3.33
C SER A 43 7.91 18.27 -4.10
N PRO A 44 7.73 18.86 -5.29
CA PRO A 44 8.83 19.54 -6.00
C PRO A 44 9.37 20.76 -5.26
N LEU A 45 8.53 21.46 -4.50
CA LEU A 45 8.91 22.66 -3.75
C LEU A 45 9.74 22.34 -2.50
N ALA A 46 9.70 21.09 -2.04
CA ALA A 46 10.50 20.63 -0.90
C ALA A 46 11.94 20.28 -1.30
N GLU A 47 12.21 20.09 -2.59
CA GLU A 47 13.52 19.67 -3.09
C GLU A 47 14.68 20.64 -2.74
N PRO A 48 14.50 21.96 -2.81
CA PRO A 48 15.54 22.91 -2.46
C PRO A 48 15.80 23.03 -0.95
N LEU A 49 14.96 22.43 -0.09
CA LEU A 49 15.12 22.56 1.36
C LEU A 49 16.43 21.92 1.80
N GLY A 50 17.26 22.67 2.53
CA GLY A 50 18.53 22.19 3.06
C GLY A 50 18.39 21.27 4.29
N PRO A 51 19.53 20.88 4.90
CA PRO A 51 19.53 20.13 6.15
C PRO A 51 18.79 20.89 7.28
N PRO A 52 18.07 20.18 8.17
CA PRO A 52 17.95 18.72 8.26
C PRO A 52 16.87 18.12 7.36
N TRP A 53 16.06 18.94 6.70
CA TRP A 53 14.82 18.55 6.02
C TRP A 53 15.05 17.69 4.78
N ASN A 54 16.12 17.95 4.02
CA ASN A 54 16.48 17.15 2.85
C ASN A 54 16.60 15.65 3.14
N ARG A 55 16.97 15.25 4.36
CA ARG A 55 17.11 13.82 4.76
C ARG A 55 15.78 13.08 4.82
N PHE A 56 14.67 13.80 4.98
CA PHE A 56 13.33 13.25 5.12
C PHE A 56 12.50 13.48 3.84
N LEU A 57 12.62 14.68 3.27
CA LEU A 57 11.73 15.11 2.19
C LEU A 57 12.28 14.78 0.80
N ASN A 58 13.60 14.60 0.65
CA ASN A 58 14.27 14.49 -0.65
C ASN A 58 15.05 13.18 -0.81
N GLN A 59 15.33 12.84 -2.07
CA GLN A 59 16.32 11.81 -2.35
C GLN A 59 17.71 12.41 -2.08
N HIS A 60 18.43 11.85 -1.13
CA HIS A 60 19.80 12.24 -0.81
C HIS A 60 20.65 10.98 -0.62
N SER A 61 21.97 11.08 -0.59
CA SER A 61 22.89 9.92 -0.68
C SER A 61 22.56 8.77 0.29
N ASP A 62 21.98 9.08 1.46
CA ASP A 62 21.59 8.10 2.50
C ASP A 62 20.05 7.94 2.64
N ALA A 63 19.28 8.53 1.72
CA ALA A 63 17.82 8.56 1.71
C ALA A 63 17.28 8.31 0.30
N VAL A 64 16.94 7.04 0.04
CA VAL A 64 16.43 6.60 -1.26
C VAL A 64 14.95 6.94 -1.43
N PHE A 65 14.21 7.08 -0.34
CA PHE A 65 12.75 7.23 -0.36
C PHE A 65 12.31 8.55 0.28
N PRO A 66 11.78 9.52 -0.50
CA PRO A 66 11.30 10.79 0.03
C PRO A 66 9.93 10.66 0.66
N LEU A 67 9.74 11.25 1.84
CA LEU A 67 8.51 11.12 2.63
C LEU A 67 7.27 11.65 1.90
N LEU A 68 7.39 12.78 1.18
CA LEU A 68 6.23 13.43 0.58
C LEU A 68 5.54 12.56 -0.49
N PRO A 69 6.16 12.15 -1.60
CA PRO A 69 5.48 11.32 -2.59
C PRO A 69 4.85 10.05 -1.98
N TRP A 70 5.53 9.45 -1.00
CA TRP A 70 5.05 8.26 -0.31
C TRP A 70 3.80 8.51 0.54
N ALA A 71 3.77 9.59 1.33
CA ALA A 71 2.59 9.99 2.07
C ALA A 71 1.40 10.25 1.13
N GLY A 72 1.64 10.81 -0.06
CA GLY A 72 0.62 10.98 -1.09
C GLY A 72 -0.07 9.67 -1.50
N TYR A 73 0.71 8.60 -1.70
CA TYR A 73 0.15 7.28 -2.03
C TYR A 73 -0.63 6.66 -0.87
N VAL A 74 -0.20 6.87 0.39
CA VAL A 74 -0.94 6.42 1.58
C VAL A 74 -2.33 7.05 1.61
N TYR A 75 -2.43 8.35 1.35
CA TYR A 75 -3.71 9.05 1.30
C TYR A 75 -4.59 8.62 0.11
N LEU A 76 -4.02 8.35 -1.08
CA LEU A 76 -4.79 7.75 -2.18
C LEU A 76 -5.36 6.37 -1.80
N GLY A 77 -4.56 5.55 -1.12
CA GLY A 77 -5.01 4.26 -0.58
C GLY A 77 -6.16 4.43 0.42
N ALA A 78 -6.07 5.39 1.34
CA ALA A 78 -7.14 5.70 2.28
C ALA A 78 -8.43 6.17 1.59
N ALA A 79 -8.31 6.97 0.52
CA ALA A 79 -9.46 7.39 -0.27
C ALA A 79 -10.19 6.19 -0.89
N ILE A 80 -9.45 5.26 -1.50
CA ILE A 80 -10.02 4.02 -2.05
C ILE A 80 -10.62 3.16 -0.93
N GLY A 81 -9.89 2.96 0.17
CA GLY A 81 -10.33 2.16 1.33
C GLY A 81 -11.65 2.68 1.92
N SER A 82 -11.81 3.99 2.03
CA SER A 82 -13.06 4.61 2.48
C SER A 82 -14.25 4.38 1.54
N ALA A 83 -14.01 4.28 0.23
CA ALA A 83 -15.03 3.96 -0.75
C ALA A 83 -15.41 2.48 -0.71
N THR A 84 -14.43 1.62 -0.51
CA THR A 84 -14.62 0.19 -0.30
C THR A 84 -15.42 -0.08 0.97
N ALA A 85 -15.17 0.65 2.06
CA ALA A 85 -15.94 0.54 3.30
C ALA A 85 -17.41 0.94 3.13
N GLU A 86 -17.71 1.99 2.35
CA GLU A 86 -19.09 2.47 2.13
C GLU A 86 -19.89 1.60 1.14
N LYS A 87 -19.25 1.14 0.06
CA LYS A 87 -19.95 0.53 -1.10
C LYS A 87 -19.37 -0.81 -1.55
N GLY A 88 -18.49 -1.41 -0.76
CA GLY A 88 -17.85 -2.69 -1.07
C GLY A 88 -17.00 -2.66 -2.35
N PRO A 89 -16.87 -3.80 -3.04
CA PRO A 89 -16.07 -3.93 -4.27
C PRO A 89 -16.47 -2.95 -5.39
N ARG A 90 -17.76 -2.62 -5.50
CA ARG A 90 -18.23 -1.65 -6.49
C ARG A 90 -17.71 -0.24 -6.19
N GLY A 91 -17.64 0.14 -4.90
CA GLY A 91 -17.03 1.38 -4.46
C GLY A 91 -15.55 1.45 -4.85
N ALA A 92 -14.80 0.38 -4.56
CA ALA A 92 -13.41 0.25 -4.95
C ALA A 92 -13.22 0.42 -6.47
N ALA A 93 -13.98 -0.31 -7.28
CA ALA A 93 -13.89 -0.25 -8.73
C ALA A 93 -14.14 1.16 -9.30
N VAL A 94 -15.20 1.83 -8.85
CA VAL A 94 -15.53 3.20 -9.31
C VAL A 94 -14.40 4.17 -8.97
N TRP A 95 -13.85 4.10 -7.76
CA TRP A 95 -12.82 5.04 -7.33
C TRP A 95 -11.44 4.74 -7.91
N LEU A 96 -11.09 3.46 -8.09
CA LEU A 96 -9.89 3.08 -8.84
C LEU A 96 -9.98 3.58 -10.29
N ALA A 97 -11.14 3.44 -10.94
CA ALA A 97 -11.35 3.94 -12.29
C ALA A 97 -11.28 5.47 -12.36
N ALA A 98 -11.91 6.17 -11.39
CA ALA A 98 -11.85 7.63 -11.31
C ALA A 98 -10.42 8.14 -11.09
N LEU A 99 -9.64 7.50 -10.20
CA LEU A 99 -8.24 7.84 -9.95
C LEU A 99 -7.33 7.52 -11.13
N ALA A 100 -7.58 6.40 -11.83
CA ALA A 100 -6.87 6.09 -13.07
C ALA A 100 -7.15 7.14 -14.15
N ALA A 101 -8.41 7.53 -14.34
CA ALA A 101 -8.79 8.59 -15.29
C ALA A 101 -8.16 9.94 -14.91
N ALA A 102 -8.25 10.34 -13.65
CA ALA A 102 -7.60 11.56 -13.15
C ALA A 102 -6.08 11.50 -13.34
N GLY A 103 -5.46 10.35 -13.08
CA GLY A 103 -4.04 10.13 -13.27
C GLY A 103 -3.61 10.23 -14.74
N ILE A 104 -4.41 9.70 -15.67
CA ILE A 104 -4.20 9.87 -17.12
C ILE A 104 -4.24 11.35 -17.49
N VAL A 105 -5.24 12.10 -17.01
CA VAL A 105 -5.36 13.55 -17.29
C VAL A 105 -4.13 14.29 -16.79
N VAL A 106 -3.74 14.08 -15.52
CA VAL A 106 -2.55 14.74 -14.94
C VAL A 106 -1.27 14.33 -15.67
N TRP A 107 -1.14 13.05 -16.05
CA TRP A 107 0.00 12.56 -16.82
C TRP A 107 0.05 13.17 -18.23
N SER A 108 -1.07 13.33 -18.93
CA SER A 108 -1.11 14.03 -20.22
C SER A 108 -0.69 15.51 -20.11
N LEU A 109 -0.84 16.10 -18.94
CA LEU A 109 -0.38 17.47 -18.62
C LEU A 109 1.07 17.53 -18.14
N THR A 110 1.88 16.49 -18.36
CA THR A 110 3.31 16.46 -17.96
C THR A 110 4.08 17.73 -18.31
N PRO A 111 4.01 18.30 -19.54
CA PRO A 111 4.75 19.51 -19.87
C PRO A 111 4.38 20.72 -18.98
N TRP A 112 3.09 20.84 -18.63
CA TRP A 112 2.60 21.90 -17.76
C TRP A 112 3.10 21.73 -16.33
N PHE A 113 3.02 20.51 -15.78
CA PHE A 113 3.52 20.22 -14.45
C PHE A 113 5.05 20.34 -14.37
N ALA A 114 5.79 19.97 -15.42
CA ALA A 114 7.24 20.18 -15.46
C ALA A 114 7.62 21.67 -15.45
N ALA A 115 6.86 22.52 -16.13
CA ALA A 115 7.09 23.96 -16.20
C ALA A 115 6.59 24.75 -14.97
N LEU A 116 5.60 24.21 -14.24
CA LEU A 116 4.99 24.88 -13.08
C LEU A 116 5.93 24.96 -11.87
N TYR A 117 6.87 24.02 -11.75
CA TYR A 117 7.76 23.93 -10.58
C TYR A 117 9.20 24.33 -10.94
N PRO A 118 10.00 24.76 -9.94
CA PRO A 118 11.45 24.90 -10.10
C PRO A 118 12.10 23.59 -10.59
N PRO A 119 13.35 23.61 -11.09
CA PRO A 119 14.09 22.39 -11.41
C PRO A 119 14.05 21.39 -10.25
N HIS A 120 13.61 20.17 -10.52
CA HIS A 120 13.36 19.12 -9.55
C HIS A 120 13.58 17.75 -10.19
N GLU A 121 13.83 16.72 -9.38
CA GLU A 121 13.96 15.34 -9.82
C GLU A 121 12.63 14.80 -10.35
N PHE A 122 12.47 14.85 -11.67
CA PHE A 122 11.22 14.56 -12.37
C PHE A 122 10.66 13.17 -12.00
N TRP A 123 11.53 12.17 -11.93
CA TRP A 123 11.14 10.78 -11.68
C TRP A 123 10.71 10.51 -10.24
N VAL A 124 10.85 11.49 -9.36
CA VAL A 124 10.65 11.30 -7.91
C VAL A 124 9.63 12.28 -7.39
N MET A 125 9.82 13.57 -7.65
CA MET A 125 9.04 14.65 -7.06
C MET A 125 7.91 15.15 -7.95
N ASN A 126 7.98 14.94 -9.27
CA ASN A 126 7.02 15.55 -10.18
C ASN A 126 5.60 14.96 -10.00
N PRO A 127 4.55 15.81 -9.85
CA PRO A 127 3.19 15.34 -9.69
C PRO A 127 2.66 14.51 -10.88
N ALA A 128 3.06 14.84 -12.11
CA ALA A 128 2.64 14.10 -13.30
C ALA A 128 3.31 12.72 -13.38
N ASN A 129 4.54 12.58 -12.90
CA ASN A 129 5.17 11.27 -12.78
C ASN A 129 4.54 10.44 -11.64
N ALA A 130 4.19 11.06 -10.51
CA ALA A 130 3.39 10.40 -9.48
C ALA A 130 2.03 9.93 -10.05
N ALA A 131 1.42 10.76 -10.90
CA ALA A 131 0.16 10.43 -11.59
C ALA A 131 0.26 9.21 -12.48
N ARG A 132 1.33 9.11 -13.26
CA ARG A 132 1.63 7.91 -14.05
C ARG A 132 1.73 6.67 -13.17
N ARG A 133 2.43 6.75 -12.03
CA ARG A 133 2.62 5.61 -11.11
C ARG A 133 1.31 5.15 -10.48
N TRP A 134 0.51 6.06 -9.89
CA TRP A 134 -0.76 5.62 -9.30
C TRP A 134 -1.75 5.15 -10.37
N THR A 135 -1.68 5.66 -11.60
CA THR A 135 -2.50 5.16 -12.73
C THR A 135 -2.21 3.70 -12.98
N GLN A 136 -0.92 3.33 -13.10
CA GLN A 136 -0.51 1.94 -13.31
C GLN A 136 -0.99 1.04 -12.17
N VAL A 137 -0.84 1.48 -10.92
CA VAL A 137 -1.31 0.74 -9.73
C VAL A 137 -2.84 0.60 -9.74
N CYS A 138 -3.58 1.67 -10.06
CA CYS A 138 -5.05 1.64 -10.12
C CYS A 138 -5.55 0.69 -11.21
N LEU A 139 -4.93 0.70 -12.39
CA LEU A 139 -5.28 -0.21 -13.49
C LEU A 139 -4.97 -1.67 -13.15
N ALA A 140 -3.82 -1.93 -12.52
CA ALA A 140 -3.47 -3.26 -12.05
C ALA A 140 -4.46 -3.74 -10.98
N ALA A 141 -4.79 -2.89 -10.00
CA ALA A 141 -5.77 -3.20 -8.96
C ALA A 141 -7.18 -3.43 -9.53
N LEU A 142 -7.59 -2.69 -10.56
CA LEU A 142 -8.84 -2.93 -11.29
C LEU A 142 -8.85 -4.28 -12.00
N ALA A 143 -7.76 -4.63 -12.68
CA ALA A 143 -7.64 -5.92 -13.35
C ALA A 143 -7.72 -7.06 -12.33
N LEU A 144 -7.00 -6.95 -11.20
CA LEU A 144 -7.08 -7.92 -10.11
C LEU A 144 -8.51 -8.01 -9.58
N LEU A 145 -9.13 -6.89 -9.21
CA LEU A 145 -10.50 -6.85 -8.71
C LEU A 145 -11.49 -7.47 -9.71
N ALA A 146 -11.33 -7.22 -11.00
CA ALA A 146 -12.17 -7.81 -12.04
C ALA A 146 -12.02 -9.33 -12.10
N VAL A 147 -10.78 -9.85 -11.98
CA VAL A 147 -10.52 -11.29 -11.89
C VAL A 147 -11.22 -11.87 -10.66
N GLU A 148 -11.11 -11.25 -9.49
CA GLU A 148 -11.80 -11.73 -8.27
C GLU A 148 -13.32 -11.79 -8.44
N GLN A 149 -13.91 -10.76 -9.05
CA GLN A 149 -15.36 -10.68 -9.24
C GLN A 149 -15.88 -11.64 -10.34
N ALA A 150 -15.03 -11.99 -11.32
CA ALA A 150 -15.36 -12.94 -12.37
C ALA A 150 -15.43 -14.39 -11.86
N VAL A 151 -14.79 -14.71 -10.74
CA VAL A 151 -14.84 -16.07 -10.18
C VAL A 151 -16.26 -16.39 -9.67
N PRO A 152 -16.78 -17.62 -9.90
CA PRO A 152 -18.10 -18.02 -9.39
C PRO A 152 -18.20 -17.88 -7.87
N ARG A 153 -19.37 -17.45 -7.37
CA ARG A 153 -19.63 -17.21 -5.92
C ARG A 153 -19.09 -18.30 -5.00
N ARG A 154 -19.25 -19.57 -5.39
CA ARG A 154 -18.77 -20.76 -4.64
C ARG A 154 -17.27 -20.76 -4.32
N TRP A 155 -16.44 -20.03 -5.08
CA TRP A 155 -14.99 -19.93 -4.86
C TRP A 155 -14.57 -18.55 -4.34
N ARG A 156 -15.47 -17.56 -4.27
CA ARG A 156 -15.12 -16.19 -3.82
C ARG A 156 -14.77 -16.12 -2.35
N ASP A 157 -15.30 -17.05 -1.55
CA ASP A 157 -14.99 -17.12 -0.13
C ASP A 157 -13.60 -17.74 0.12
N LEU A 158 -12.99 -18.34 -0.91
CA LEU A 158 -11.63 -18.85 -0.81
C LEU A 158 -10.65 -17.67 -0.86
N ALA A 159 -9.95 -17.46 0.25
CA ALA A 159 -8.89 -16.48 0.40
C ALA A 159 -7.86 -16.41 -0.78
N PRO A 160 -7.42 -17.51 -1.45
CA PRO A 160 -6.54 -17.39 -2.63
C PRO A 160 -7.18 -16.68 -3.84
N VAL A 161 -8.50 -16.45 -3.83
CA VAL A 161 -9.23 -15.70 -4.86
C VAL A 161 -9.42 -14.22 -4.47
N ARG A 162 -9.13 -13.85 -3.22
CA ARG A 162 -9.30 -12.49 -2.65
C ARG A 162 -7.97 -11.74 -2.54
N PHE A 163 -7.20 -11.71 -3.63
CA PHE A 163 -5.93 -10.98 -3.76
C PHE A 163 -5.94 -9.54 -3.23
N VAL A 164 -6.84 -8.70 -3.72
CA VAL A 164 -7.01 -7.28 -3.36
C VAL A 164 -7.33 -7.16 -1.87
N GLU A 165 -8.12 -8.07 -1.32
CA GLU A 165 -8.46 -8.03 0.10
C GLU A 165 -7.33 -8.49 1.00
N VAL A 166 -6.63 -9.57 0.63
CA VAL A 166 -5.48 -10.07 1.40
C VAL A 166 -4.38 -9.01 1.44
N PHE A 167 -4.03 -8.42 0.29
CA PHE A 167 -3.07 -7.33 0.26
C PHE A 167 -3.60 -6.05 0.91
N GLY A 168 -4.90 -5.77 0.81
CA GLY A 168 -5.51 -4.59 1.44
C GLY A 168 -5.53 -4.66 2.96
N THR A 169 -5.81 -5.83 3.53
CA THR A 169 -5.91 -6.03 4.98
C THR A 169 -4.59 -6.39 5.64
N SER A 170 -3.63 -6.94 4.88
CA SER A 170 -2.32 -7.36 5.37
C SER A 170 -1.17 -6.68 4.60
N SER A 171 -1.36 -5.42 4.19
CA SER A 171 -0.40 -4.67 3.36
C SER A 171 1.00 -4.57 3.97
N LEU A 172 1.09 -4.38 5.29
CA LEU A 172 2.38 -4.34 6.01
C LEU A 172 3.09 -5.71 5.99
N ALA A 173 2.35 -6.80 6.16
CA ALA A 173 2.92 -8.14 6.09
C ALA A 173 3.39 -8.46 4.66
N GLY A 174 2.59 -8.11 3.65
CA GLY A 174 3.00 -8.25 2.26
C GLY A 174 4.24 -7.44 1.93
N TYR A 175 4.30 -6.21 2.42
CA TYR A 175 5.49 -5.39 2.28
C TYR A 175 6.72 -6.02 2.97
N PHE A 176 6.59 -6.47 4.21
CA PHE A 176 7.66 -7.13 4.95
C PHE A 176 8.21 -8.36 4.20
N PHE A 177 7.33 -9.25 3.72
CA PHE A 177 7.76 -10.42 2.97
C PHE A 177 8.36 -10.07 1.61
N HIS A 178 7.85 -9.02 0.95
CA HIS A 178 8.41 -8.53 -0.31
C HIS A 178 9.88 -8.12 -0.14
N GLU A 179 10.16 -7.27 0.85
CA GLU A 179 11.52 -6.80 1.16
C GLU A 179 12.42 -7.95 1.61
N MET A 180 11.89 -8.89 2.43
CA MET A 180 12.66 -10.06 2.84
C MET A 180 13.07 -10.93 1.65
N LEU A 181 12.14 -11.22 0.74
CA LEU A 181 12.44 -12.03 -0.45
C LEU A 181 13.42 -11.33 -1.39
N LEU A 182 13.31 -10.01 -1.51
CA LEU A 182 14.11 -9.24 -2.46
C LEU A 182 15.53 -9.00 -1.96
N PHE A 183 15.69 -8.54 -0.72
CA PHE A 183 16.98 -8.08 -0.18
C PHE A 183 17.53 -8.91 0.98
N PHE A 184 16.67 -9.49 1.82
CA PHE A 184 17.16 -10.20 3.01
C PHE A 184 17.68 -11.58 2.65
N ARG A 185 18.97 -11.83 2.93
CA ARG A 185 19.65 -13.08 2.57
C ARG A 185 19.25 -14.21 3.52
N ILE A 186 18.17 -14.91 3.21
CA ILE A 186 17.71 -16.08 3.94
C ILE A 186 18.58 -17.27 3.50
N PHE A 187 19.47 -17.74 4.37
CA PHE A 187 20.45 -18.79 4.07
C PHE A 187 21.28 -18.52 2.80
N GLY A 188 21.62 -17.24 2.57
CA GLY A 188 22.39 -16.81 1.39
C GLY A 188 21.54 -16.59 0.13
N PHE A 189 20.23 -16.88 0.17
CA PHE A 189 19.32 -16.63 -0.94
C PHE A 189 18.55 -15.32 -0.75
N SER A 190 18.54 -14.49 -1.79
CA SER A 190 17.55 -13.44 -2.05
C SER A 190 17.43 -13.26 -3.56
N PHE A 191 16.34 -12.66 -4.04
CA PHE A 191 16.19 -12.40 -5.48
C PHE A 191 17.31 -11.49 -6.00
N GLU A 192 17.69 -10.46 -5.24
CA GLU A 192 18.81 -9.58 -5.56
C GLU A 192 20.14 -10.35 -5.62
N ALA A 193 20.44 -11.17 -4.61
CA ALA A 193 21.72 -11.88 -4.55
C ALA A 193 21.89 -12.88 -5.69
N ARG A 194 20.80 -13.52 -6.13
CA ARG A 194 20.84 -14.57 -7.15
C ARG A 194 20.78 -14.04 -8.58
N TRP A 195 20.07 -12.94 -8.81
CA TRP A 195 19.75 -12.47 -10.15
C TRP A 195 20.01 -10.99 -10.42
N GLY A 196 20.32 -10.19 -9.39
CA GLY A 196 20.39 -8.72 -9.40
C GLY A 196 20.71 -8.07 -10.75
N LYS A 197 21.98 -7.89 -11.07
CA LYS A 197 22.42 -7.23 -12.33
C LYS A 197 22.43 -8.15 -13.56
N SER A 198 22.01 -9.40 -13.40
CA SER A 198 22.15 -10.45 -14.42
C SER A 198 20.83 -10.81 -15.10
N CYS A 199 19.77 -10.02 -14.91
CA CYS A 199 18.46 -10.27 -15.50
C CYS A 199 18.31 -9.67 -16.90
N SER A 200 17.85 -10.48 -17.84
CA SER A 200 17.23 -9.99 -19.07
C SER A 200 15.82 -9.45 -18.79
N TRP A 201 15.25 -8.64 -19.70
CA TRP A 201 13.89 -8.11 -19.56
C TRP A 201 12.80 -9.19 -19.42
N PRO A 202 12.79 -10.28 -20.23
CA PRO A 202 11.81 -11.36 -20.05
C PRO A 202 11.97 -12.05 -18.69
N GLN A 203 13.20 -12.29 -18.27
CA GLN A 203 13.49 -12.89 -16.98
C GLN A 203 13.04 -11.99 -15.83
N TYR A 204 13.27 -10.68 -15.93
CA TYR A 204 12.80 -9.70 -14.96
C TYR A 204 11.27 -9.73 -14.83
N ALA A 205 10.54 -9.81 -15.95
CA ALA A 205 9.08 -9.92 -15.93
C ALA A 205 8.61 -11.18 -15.20
N VAL A 206 9.20 -12.34 -15.51
CA VAL A 206 8.89 -13.61 -14.85
C VAL A 206 9.21 -13.55 -13.36
N LEU A 207 10.38 -13.05 -12.98
CA LEU A 207 10.80 -12.91 -11.58
C LEU A 207 9.90 -11.94 -10.81
N THR A 208 9.42 -10.88 -11.45
CA THR A 208 8.46 -9.94 -10.85
C THR A 208 7.14 -10.63 -10.51
N VAL A 209 6.59 -11.42 -11.45
CA VAL A 209 5.37 -12.21 -11.21
C VAL A 209 5.60 -13.25 -10.12
N LEU A 210 6.75 -13.94 -10.14
CA LEU A 210 7.10 -14.94 -9.14
C LEU A 210 7.21 -14.32 -7.74
N LEU A 211 7.93 -13.19 -7.63
CA LEU A 211 8.07 -12.45 -6.39
C LEU A 211 6.72 -11.99 -5.85
N ALA A 212 5.84 -11.46 -6.71
CA ALA A 212 4.48 -11.08 -6.33
C ALA A 212 3.68 -12.29 -5.81
N GLY A 213 3.78 -13.44 -6.49
CA GLY A 213 3.14 -14.69 -6.06
C GLY A 213 3.65 -15.21 -4.72
N CYS A 214 4.98 -15.22 -4.51
CA CYS A 214 5.58 -15.61 -3.23
C CYS A 214 5.18 -14.66 -2.11
N THR A 215 5.19 -13.36 -2.37
CA THR A 215 4.76 -12.33 -1.43
C THR A 215 3.30 -12.55 -1.03
N PHE A 216 2.42 -12.77 -2.01
CA PHE A 216 1.01 -13.08 -1.76
C PHE A 216 0.83 -14.32 -0.89
N LEU A 217 1.52 -15.42 -1.25
CA LEU A 217 1.43 -16.68 -0.53
C LEU A 217 1.84 -16.52 0.95
N LEU A 218 2.97 -15.85 1.22
CA LEU A 218 3.45 -15.63 2.57
C LEU A 218 2.49 -14.73 3.36
N THR A 219 2.01 -13.64 2.76
CA THR A 219 1.03 -12.74 3.37
C THR A 219 -0.23 -13.50 3.76
N TRP A 220 -0.73 -14.32 2.86
CA TRP A 220 -1.91 -15.14 3.06
C TRP A 220 -1.72 -16.19 4.17
N LEU A 221 -0.57 -16.88 4.19
CA LEU A 221 -0.24 -17.82 5.26
C LEU A 221 -0.19 -17.13 6.63
N THR A 222 0.43 -15.95 6.69
CA THR A 222 0.51 -15.16 7.93
C THR A 222 -0.86 -14.70 8.40
N ALA A 223 -1.71 -14.19 7.50
CA ALA A 223 -3.08 -13.83 7.83
C ALA A 223 -3.87 -15.03 8.41
N ARG A 224 -3.65 -16.24 7.87
CA ARG A 224 -4.24 -17.48 8.40
C ARG A 224 -3.73 -17.85 9.78
N VAL A 225 -2.42 -17.71 10.02
CA VAL A 225 -1.83 -17.98 11.33
C VAL A 225 -2.40 -17.00 12.36
N TYR A 226 -2.48 -15.71 12.05
CA TYR A 226 -3.06 -14.73 12.95
C TYR A 226 -4.53 -15.02 13.27
N ALA A 227 -5.35 -15.28 12.24
CA ALA A 227 -6.75 -15.64 12.45
C ALA A 227 -6.89 -16.90 13.34
N ALA A 228 -6.04 -17.91 13.15
CA ALA A 228 -6.06 -19.13 13.97
C ALA A 228 -5.60 -18.89 15.42
N VAL A 229 -4.70 -17.94 15.66
CA VAL A 229 -4.22 -17.56 17.00
C VAL A 229 -5.25 -16.69 17.72
N GLU A 230 -5.85 -15.71 17.05
CA GLU A 230 -6.89 -14.84 17.61
C GLU A 230 -8.19 -15.59 17.92
N GLN A 231 -8.51 -16.63 17.13
CA GLN A 231 -9.66 -17.51 17.39
C GLN A 231 -9.43 -18.51 18.52
N ARG A 232 -8.21 -18.63 19.09
CA ARG A 232 -8.04 -19.34 20.35
C ARG A 232 -8.57 -18.41 21.45
N PRO A 233 -9.72 -18.72 22.09
CA PRO A 233 -10.09 -17.96 23.27
C PRO A 233 -8.93 -18.11 24.25
N ALA A 234 -8.43 -16.99 24.77
CA ALA A 234 -7.53 -17.01 25.91
C ALA A 234 -8.16 -17.94 26.94
N ALA A 235 -7.61 -19.14 27.09
CA ALA A 235 -8.09 -20.10 28.04
C ALA A 235 -7.79 -19.50 29.40
N ALA A 236 -8.73 -18.72 29.94
CA ALA A 236 -8.66 -18.16 31.26
C ALA A 236 -8.49 -19.33 32.24
N PRO A 237 -7.34 -19.48 32.90
CA PRO A 237 -7.19 -20.50 33.92
C PRO A 237 -7.91 -19.98 35.16
N GLY A 238 -9.15 -20.40 35.41
CA GLY A 238 -9.76 -20.06 36.70
C GLY A 238 -11.26 -20.22 36.96
N SER A 239 -12.10 -20.78 36.08
CA SER A 239 -13.55 -20.83 36.35
C SER A 239 -14.16 -22.24 36.35
N ARG A 240 -13.47 -23.22 36.94
CA ARG A 240 -14.05 -24.54 37.28
C ARG A 240 -14.01 -24.81 38.77
N LEU A 241 -14.58 -23.92 39.60
CA LEU A 241 -14.67 -24.19 41.05
C LEU A 241 -15.79 -23.40 41.76
N VAL A 242 -17.00 -23.25 41.17
CA VAL A 242 -18.16 -22.71 41.92
C VAL A 242 -19.49 -23.45 41.67
N ALA A 243 -19.56 -24.43 40.76
CA ALA A 243 -20.83 -25.12 40.46
C ALA A 243 -21.11 -26.36 41.35
N ARG A 244 -20.53 -26.46 42.55
CA ARG A 244 -20.73 -27.61 43.46
C ARG A 244 -21.03 -27.20 44.89
N ARG A 245 -21.99 -26.29 45.11
CA ARG A 245 -22.65 -26.09 46.41
C ARG A 245 -23.95 -25.30 46.21
N ARG A 246 -25.05 -26.02 45.95
CA ARG A 246 -26.45 -25.64 46.28
C ARG A 246 -27.38 -26.76 45.83
N ARG A 247 -27.37 -27.85 46.61
CA ARG A 247 -28.49 -28.76 46.82
C ARG A 247 -28.36 -29.31 48.23
N ILE A 248 -28.96 -28.61 49.18
CA ILE A 248 -29.64 -29.15 50.36
C ILE A 248 -30.86 -28.25 50.54
#